data_AF-A0A1C7ICJ2-F1
#
_entry.id   AF-A0A1C7ICJ2-F1
#
_cell.length_a   1.000
_cell.length_b   1.000
_cell.length_c   1.000
_cell.angle_alpha   90.00
_cell.angle_beta   90.00
_cell.angle_gamma   90.00
#
_symmetry.space_group_name_H-M   'P 1'
#
loop_
_entity.id
_entity.type
_entity.pdbx_description
1 polymer ?
#
loop_
_entity_poly.entity_id
_entity_poly.type
_entity_poly.pdbx_seq_one_letter_code
_entity_poly.pdbx_strand_id
1 'polypeptide(L)'
;MGKTLLNIFLVLICLGVLLSLLPYAWILFIPAIFLYRRKFREEPLRKKKYTAALGTLSLLSLCAFGYAQASPPDVEKISISPTSNYEMDVNSEYPINIQIQPEDARPKKLELVTDNGLLTLDYSQGESSCLLKSSGKTGETNVCLKTPDGKNSNAIHISVTDKKAEAEAKKKAEEEAKKKAEKEAKQKAEAEAKQKAEEEARLQAEEEARLQAEAQAKQQAEEEARLQAEAQAKQQAEEEARLQAEAAAAQEAEAAAAQPVEQMVWLSATGEKYHRIPNCGNMNPDKARQIPLSQAEGSYEACKNCW
;
A
#
# COMPACT_ATOMS: atom_id res chain seq x y z
N MET A 1 29.37 52.91 47.11
CA MET A 1 28.06 53.33 46.53
C MET A 1 26.89 53.23 47.53
N GLY A 2 26.93 52.38 48.57
CA GLY A 2 25.78 52.22 49.49
C GLY A 2 25.44 53.41 50.40
N LYS A 3 26.44 54.12 50.95
CA LYS A 3 26.18 55.27 51.86
C LYS A 3 25.54 56.47 51.17
N THR A 4 25.93 56.75 49.92
CA THR A 4 25.33 57.81 49.11
C THR A 4 23.89 57.47 48.71
N LEU A 5 23.60 56.20 48.37
CA LEU A 5 22.23 55.75 48.08
C LEU A 5 21.32 55.79 49.32
N LEU A 6 21.83 55.41 50.49
CA LEU A 6 21.07 55.48 51.75
C LEU A 6 20.70 56.92 52.13
N ASN A 7 21.64 57.86 51.96
CA ASN A 7 21.38 59.28 52.21
C ASN A 7 20.36 59.86 51.23
N ILE A 8 20.42 59.48 49.95
CA ILE A 8 19.41 59.89 48.96
C ILE A 8 18.03 59.33 49.34
N PHE A 9 17.96 58.08 49.78
CA PHE A 9 16.70 57.47 50.22
C PHE A 9 16.11 58.16 51.45
N LEU A 10 16.95 58.51 52.44
CA LEU A 10 16.53 59.29 53.62
C LEU A 10 16.05 60.69 53.24
N VAL A 11 16.73 61.37 52.30
CA VAL A 11 16.29 62.68 51.80
C VAL A 11 14.95 62.57 51.09
N LEU A 12 14.73 61.54 50.29
CA LEU A 12 13.45 61.30 49.61
C LEU A 12 12.32 61.00 50.60
N ILE A 13 12.58 60.24 51.66
CA ILE A 13 11.61 60.01 52.74
C ILE A 13 11.29 61.32 53.46
N CYS A 14 12.30 62.09 53.87
CA CYS A 14 12.10 63.38 54.51
C CYS A 14 11.35 64.36 53.60
N LEU A 15 11.66 64.39 52.31
CA LEU A 15 10.95 65.21 51.31
C LEU A 15 9.49 64.75 51.17
N GLY A 16 9.24 63.44 51.12
CA GLY A 16 7.90 62.87 51.08
C GLY A 16 7.07 63.21 52.31
N VAL A 17 7.67 63.10 53.51
CA VAL A 17 7.02 63.52 54.76
C VAL A 17 6.74 65.02 54.76
N LEU A 18 7.70 65.85 54.32
CA LEU A 18 7.51 67.30 54.22
C LEU A 18 6.39 67.66 53.23
N LEU A 19 6.33 67.00 52.07
CA LEU A 19 5.27 67.14 51.08
C LEU A 19 3.90 66.68 51.60
N SER A 20 3.86 65.64 52.45
CA SER A 20 2.63 65.20 53.10
C SER A 20 2.14 66.18 54.17
N LEU A 21 3.05 66.95 54.79
CA LEU A 21 2.72 67.94 55.83
C LEU A 21 2.41 69.34 55.27
N LEU A 22 2.88 69.64 54.06
CA LEU A 22 2.56 70.86 53.29
C LEU A 22 1.05 71.18 53.20
N PRO A 23 0.14 70.23 52.89
CA PRO A 23 -1.30 70.48 52.89
C PRO A 23 -1.90 70.70 54.28
N TYR A 24 -1.13 70.55 55.36
CA TYR A 24 -1.55 70.88 56.72
C TYR A 24 -0.92 72.18 57.23
N ALA A 25 0.05 72.75 56.52
CA ALA A 25 0.73 73.99 56.91
C ALA A 25 -0.23 75.18 57.03
N TRP A 26 -1.33 75.22 56.26
CA TRP A 26 -2.36 76.26 56.37
C TRP A 26 -3.12 76.21 57.72
N ILE A 27 -3.13 75.08 58.43
CA ILE A 27 -3.73 74.98 59.76
C ILE A 27 -2.99 75.86 60.77
N LEU A 28 -1.67 76.04 60.62
CA LEU A 28 -0.87 76.96 61.45
C LEU A 28 -1.22 78.44 61.18
N PHE A 29 -1.80 78.75 60.03
CA PHE A 29 -2.28 80.10 59.71
C PHE A 29 -3.69 80.38 60.27
N ILE A 30 -4.45 79.36 60.69
CA ILE A 30 -5.80 79.54 61.26
C ILE A 30 -5.79 80.43 62.52
N PRO A 31 -4.90 80.22 63.51
CA PRO A 31 -4.78 81.11 64.67
C PRO A 31 -4.31 82.52 64.31
N ALA A 32 -3.39 82.66 63.34
CA ALA A 32 -2.90 83.95 62.88
C ALA A 32 -3.99 84.75 62.16
N ILE A 33 -4.80 84.11 61.33
CA ILE A 33 -5.98 84.71 60.69
C ILE A 33 -7.04 85.09 61.73
N PHE A 34 -7.25 84.25 62.76
CA PHE A 34 -8.18 84.54 63.85
C PHE A 34 -7.71 85.75 64.68
N LEU A 35 -6.43 85.84 65.00
CA LEU A 35 -5.83 86.97 65.73
C LEU A 35 -5.78 88.24 64.88
N TYR A 36 -5.48 88.13 63.58
CA TYR A 36 -5.53 89.25 62.63
C TYR A 36 -6.96 89.80 62.50
N ARG A 37 -7.96 88.90 62.41
CA ARG A 37 -9.40 89.27 62.45
C ARG A 37 -9.82 89.92 63.76
N ARG A 38 -9.24 89.49 64.89
CA ARG A 38 -9.49 90.10 66.21
C ARG A 38 -8.90 91.52 66.31
N LYS A 39 -7.79 91.80 65.63
CA LYS A 39 -7.09 93.10 65.65
C LYS A 39 -7.67 94.14 64.68
N PHE A 40 -8.16 93.74 63.51
CA PHE A 40 -8.72 94.65 62.49
C PHE A 40 -10.25 94.59 62.41
N ARG A 41 -10.92 94.89 63.53
CA ARG A 41 -12.38 94.91 63.65
C ARG A 41 -12.96 96.31 63.38
N GLU A 42 -12.67 96.88 62.20
CA GLU A 42 -13.33 98.10 61.73
C GLU A 42 -13.88 97.91 60.31
N GLU A 43 -15.09 98.43 60.08
CA GLU A 43 -15.96 98.39 58.88
C GLU A 43 -16.90 97.17 58.71
N PRO A 44 -18.25 97.36 58.81
CA PRO A 44 -19.20 96.24 58.88
C PRO A 44 -19.92 95.79 57.60
N LEU A 45 -19.74 96.38 56.39
CA LEU A 45 -20.74 96.17 55.31
C LEU A 45 -20.31 95.36 54.07
N ARG A 46 -19.01 95.16 53.77
CA ARG A 46 -18.57 94.29 52.64
C ARG A 46 -18.18 92.87 53.05
N LYS A 47 -18.22 92.56 54.35
CA LYS A 47 -17.62 91.35 54.98
C LYS A 47 -18.52 90.12 54.99
N LYS A 48 -19.86 90.26 54.89
CA LYS A 48 -20.80 89.12 54.92
C LYS A 48 -20.70 88.22 53.68
N LYS A 49 -20.45 88.78 52.49
CA LYS A 49 -20.38 88.00 51.24
C LYS A 49 -19.10 87.16 51.11
N TYR A 50 -17.95 87.71 51.53
CA TYR A 50 -16.65 87.01 51.48
C TYR A 50 -16.49 85.94 52.57
N THR A 51 -17.00 86.18 53.79
CA THR A 51 -17.00 85.17 54.86
C THR A 51 -17.91 83.98 54.51
N ALA A 52 -19.08 84.25 53.93
CA ALA A 52 -19.96 83.21 53.41
C ALA A 52 -19.30 82.43 52.25
N ALA A 53 -18.68 83.11 51.27
CA ALA A 53 -18.03 82.46 50.13
C ALA A 53 -16.83 81.59 50.52
N LEU A 54 -16.01 82.00 51.50
CA LEU A 54 -14.89 81.18 51.98
C LEU A 54 -15.38 79.95 52.77
N GLY A 55 -16.49 80.11 53.50
CA GLY A 55 -17.16 79.03 54.21
C GLY A 55 -17.73 77.99 53.26
N THR A 56 -18.43 78.41 52.19
CA THR A 56 -18.96 77.48 51.18
C THR A 56 -17.85 76.76 50.42
N LEU A 57 -16.76 77.44 50.10
CA LEU A 57 -15.61 76.84 49.39
C LEU A 57 -14.86 75.83 50.28
N SER A 58 -14.75 76.10 51.58
CA SER A 58 -14.21 75.12 52.54
C SER A 58 -15.13 73.92 52.71
N LEU A 59 -16.46 74.12 52.74
CA LEU A 59 -17.42 73.03 52.84
C LEU A 59 -17.43 72.17 51.57
N LEU A 60 -17.37 72.80 50.38
CA LEU A 60 -17.22 72.11 49.10
C LEU A 60 -15.91 71.32 49.02
N SER A 61 -14.80 71.89 49.54
CA SER A 61 -13.52 71.20 49.63
C SER A 61 -13.56 70.01 50.60
N LEU A 62 -14.23 70.15 51.75
CA LEU A 62 -14.46 69.06 52.71
C LEU A 62 -15.35 67.96 52.15
N CYS A 63 -16.42 68.32 51.43
CA CYS A 63 -17.26 67.37 50.73
C CYS A 63 -16.50 66.68 49.59
N ALA A 64 -15.70 67.40 48.81
CA ALA A 64 -14.86 66.82 47.76
C ALA A 64 -13.79 65.89 48.33
N PHE A 65 -13.15 66.25 49.44
CA PHE A 65 -12.18 65.41 50.15
C PHE A 65 -12.85 64.18 50.77
N GLY A 66 -14.05 64.34 51.36
CA GLY A 66 -14.85 63.21 51.85
C GLY A 66 -15.28 62.26 50.75
N TYR A 67 -15.63 62.78 49.57
CA TYR A 67 -15.98 61.99 48.40
C TYR A 67 -14.76 61.29 47.79
N ALA A 68 -13.59 61.94 47.79
CA ALA A 68 -12.34 61.35 47.33
C ALA A 68 -11.78 60.27 48.27
N GLN A 69 -12.11 60.34 49.57
CA GLN A 69 -11.75 59.36 50.59
C GLN A 69 -12.84 58.28 50.79
N ALA A 70 -13.94 58.33 50.04
CA ALA A 70 -14.93 57.26 50.03
C ALA A 70 -14.23 55.99 49.50
N SER A 71 -14.23 54.94 50.31
CA SER A 71 -13.68 53.65 49.89
C SER A 71 -14.50 53.14 48.70
N PRO A 72 -13.86 52.56 47.67
CA PRO A 72 -14.59 51.99 46.55
C PRO A 72 -15.63 50.99 47.05
N PRO A 73 -16.82 50.92 46.43
CA PRO A 73 -17.85 49.98 46.85
C PRO A 73 -17.36 48.53 46.72
N ASP A 74 -17.85 47.68 47.62
CA ASP A 74 -17.56 46.25 47.58
C ASP A 74 -18.20 45.60 46.35
N VAL A 75 -17.53 44.60 45.77
CA VAL A 75 -18.02 43.90 44.58
C VAL A 75 -19.31 43.17 44.90
N GLU A 76 -20.42 43.49 44.23
CA GLU A 76 -21.72 42.83 44.44
C GLU A 76 -21.90 41.61 43.54
N LYS A 77 -21.53 41.72 42.26
CA LYS A 77 -21.71 40.66 41.26
C LYS A 77 -20.52 40.60 40.31
N ILE A 78 -20.12 39.37 39.95
CA ILE A 78 -19.08 39.09 38.97
C ILE A 78 -19.64 38.15 37.92
N SER A 79 -19.37 38.44 36.65
CA SER A 79 -19.68 37.55 35.53
C SER A 79 -18.51 37.40 34.58
N ILE A 80 -18.28 36.18 34.12
CA ILE A 80 -17.28 35.82 33.12
C ILE A 80 -17.96 35.71 31.77
N SER A 81 -17.39 36.37 30.77
CA SER A 81 -17.77 36.24 29.37
C SER A 81 -16.64 35.58 28.57
N PRO A 82 -16.96 34.63 27.68
CA PRO A 82 -18.30 34.21 27.27
C PRO A 82 -18.97 33.19 28.20
N THR A 83 -20.31 33.21 28.30
CA THR A 83 -21.13 32.33 29.16
C THR A 83 -21.38 30.93 28.55
N SER A 84 -20.94 30.68 27.32
CA SER A 84 -21.16 29.41 26.61
C SER A 84 -20.06 28.39 26.91
N ASN A 85 -20.42 27.10 26.85
CA ASN A 85 -19.45 26.01 26.86
C ASN A 85 -18.44 26.20 25.72
N TYR A 86 -17.15 25.99 26.02
CA TYR A 86 -16.07 26.29 25.07
C TYR A 86 -15.07 25.14 24.97
N GLU A 87 -14.56 24.91 23.77
CA GLU A 87 -13.49 23.94 23.51
C GLU A 87 -12.19 24.69 23.21
N MET A 88 -11.15 24.42 23.98
CA MET A 88 -9.84 25.05 23.83
C MET A 88 -8.74 24.04 23.51
N ASP A 89 -7.76 24.48 22.73
CA ASP A 89 -6.54 23.70 22.47
C ASP A 89 -5.58 23.83 23.65
N VAL A 90 -4.98 22.72 24.10
CA VAL A 90 -3.97 22.69 25.17
C VAL A 90 -2.79 23.66 24.93
N ASN A 91 -2.49 23.98 23.67
CA ASN A 91 -1.39 24.84 23.25
C ASN A 91 -1.80 26.31 23.02
N SER A 92 -3.08 26.66 23.24
CA SER A 92 -3.59 28.02 23.01
C SER A 92 -3.94 28.73 24.32
N GLU A 93 -3.72 30.04 24.35
CA GLU A 93 -4.18 30.91 25.43
C GLU A 93 -5.55 31.50 25.07
N TYR A 94 -6.47 31.56 26.03
CA TYR A 94 -7.84 32.03 25.79
C TYR A 94 -8.19 33.26 26.62
N PRO A 95 -8.56 34.39 25.99
CA PRO A 95 -8.98 35.58 26.72
C PRO A 95 -10.38 35.43 27.29
N ILE A 96 -10.53 35.67 28.59
CA ILE A 96 -11.83 35.80 29.25
C ILE A 96 -12.01 37.23 29.76
N ASN A 97 -13.22 37.74 29.58
CA ASN A 97 -13.60 39.08 30.03
C ASN A 97 -14.37 38.97 31.34
N ILE A 98 -13.99 39.78 32.33
CA ILE A 98 -14.63 39.82 33.64
C ILE A 98 -15.44 41.12 33.73
N GLN A 99 -16.73 40.97 34.00
CA GLN A 99 -17.64 42.08 34.26
C GLN A 99 -17.96 42.14 35.75
N ILE A 100 -17.82 43.33 36.34
CA ILE A 100 -17.93 43.56 37.78
C ILE A 100 -18.98 44.65 38.00
N GLN A 101 -19.88 44.42 38.96
CA GLN A 101 -20.87 45.41 39.38
C GLN A 101 -20.72 45.74 40.87
N PRO A 102 -20.71 47.03 41.25
CA PRO A 102 -20.71 48.21 40.37
C PRO A 102 -19.34 48.42 39.66
N GLU A 103 -19.32 49.16 38.55
CA GLU A 103 -18.14 49.29 37.64
C GLU A 103 -16.93 49.98 38.30
N ASP A 104 -17.15 50.77 39.35
CA ASP A 104 -16.13 51.44 40.16
C ASP A 104 -15.51 50.54 41.25
N ALA A 105 -16.04 49.32 41.43
CA ALA A 105 -15.49 48.33 42.35
C ALA A 105 -14.21 47.70 41.76
N ARG A 106 -13.10 47.82 42.49
CA ARG A 106 -11.84 47.16 42.11
C ARG A 106 -11.75 45.79 42.79
N PRO A 107 -11.83 44.67 42.05
CA PRO A 107 -11.69 43.36 42.66
C PRO A 107 -10.28 43.19 43.21
N LYS A 108 -10.17 42.67 44.42
CA LYS A 108 -8.90 42.07 44.87
C LYS A 108 -8.65 40.81 44.04
N LYS A 109 -7.38 40.41 43.91
CA LYS A 109 -6.90 39.22 43.18
C LYS A 109 -7.94 38.08 43.24
N LEU A 110 -8.53 37.75 42.10
CA LEU A 110 -9.54 36.70 42.01
C LEU A 110 -8.86 35.33 42.05
N GLU A 111 -9.57 34.32 42.54
CA GLU A 111 -9.09 32.94 42.52
C GLU A 111 -9.86 32.15 41.47
N LEU A 112 -9.13 31.43 40.63
CA LEU A 112 -9.72 30.50 39.68
C LEU A 112 -10.05 29.20 40.41
N VAL A 113 -11.33 28.88 40.50
CA VAL A 113 -11.81 27.60 41.02
C VAL A 113 -12.06 26.70 39.82
N THR A 114 -11.30 25.61 39.74
CA THR A 114 -11.48 24.56 38.74
C THR A 114 -11.55 23.22 39.44
N ASP A 115 -12.33 22.29 38.89
CA ASP A 115 -12.55 20.98 39.50
C ASP A 115 -11.27 20.13 39.51
N ASN A 116 -10.42 20.29 38.49
CA ASN A 116 -9.31 19.37 38.20
C ASN A 116 -7.96 20.06 38.01
N GLY A 117 -7.84 21.36 38.27
CA GLY A 117 -6.58 22.11 38.11
C GLY A 117 -6.05 22.12 36.66
N LEU A 118 -6.93 21.88 35.68
CA LEU A 118 -6.55 21.78 34.27
C LEU A 118 -6.11 23.12 33.69
N LEU A 119 -6.53 24.24 34.31
CA LEU A 119 -6.34 25.59 33.81
C LEU A 119 -5.68 26.47 34.86
N THR A 120 -4.90 27.44 34.38
CA THR A 120 -4.27 28.48 35.17
C THR A 120 -4.71 29.84 34.64
N LEU A 121 -4.79 30.82 35.55
CA LEU A 121 -5.23 32.17 35.22
C LEU A 121 -4.03 33.12 35.20
N ASP A 122 -3.83 33.79 34.08
CA ASP A 122 -2.80 34.79 33.90
C ASP A 122 -3.43 36.19 33.79
N TYR A 123 -2.99 37.11 34.65
CA TYR A 123 -3.47 38.49 34.74
C TYR A 123 -2.67 39.49 33.90
N SER A 124 -1.85 39.00 32.96
CA SER A 124 -0.96 39.83 32.14
C SER A 124 -1.66 40.93 31.32
N GLN A 125 -2.98 40.86 31.11
CA GLN A 125 -3.76 41.84 30.32
C GLN A 125 -4.54 42.87 31.15
N GLY A 126 -4.46 42.83 32.50
CA GLY A 126 -5.12 43.79 33.41
C GLY A 126 -6.16 43.15 34.35
N GLU A 127 -6.83 43.99 35.15
CA GLU A 127 -7.80 43.53 36.17
C GLU A 127 -9.14 43.03 35.57
N SER A 128 -9.48 43.47 34.36
CA SER A 128 -10.79 43.21 33.71
C SER A 128 -10.73 42.17 32.58
N SER A 129 -9.53 41.83 32.10
CA SER A 129 -9.29 40.82 31.06
C SER A 129 -8.14 39.92 31.49
N CYS A 130 -8.38 38.61 31.52
CA CYS A 130 -7.37 37.63 31.91
C CYS A 130 -7.29 36.50 30.90
N LEU A 131 -6.15 35.82 30.85
CA LEU A 131 -5.86 34.73 29.93
C LEU A 131 -5.94 33.41 30.69
N LEU A 132 -6.78 32.50 30.21
CA LEU A 132 -6.77 31.10 30.63
C LEU A 132 -5.69 30.35 29.85
N LYS A 133 -4.79 29.71 30.59
CA LYS A 133 -3.77 28.83 30.04
C LYS A 133 -3.99 27.40 30.50
N SER A 134 -3.92 26.46 29.56
CA SER A 134 -3.95 25.04 29.93
C SER A 134 -2.67 24.64 30.66
N SER A 135 -2.83 23.73 31.63
CA SER A 135 -1.73 23.09 32.37
C SER A 135 -1.03 21.97 31.57
N GLY A 136 -1.31 21.84 30.27
CA GLY A 136 -0.74 20.79 29.41
C GLY A 136 -1.52 19.47 29.44
N LYS A 137 -2.71 19.44 30.04
CA LYS A 137 -3.54 18.23 30.16
C LYS A 137 -4.84 18.41 29.37
N THR A 138 -5.30 17.32 28.76
CA THR A 138 -6.61 17.25 28.11
C THR A 138 -7.68 16.78 29.09
N GLY A 139 -8.92 17.24 28.90
CA GLY A 139 -10.04 16.89 29.75
C GLY A 139 -11.09 17.99 29.85
N GLU A 140 -12.14 17.71 30.61
CA GLU A 140 -13.25 18.64 30.82
C GLU A 140 -13.21 19.18 32.25
N THR A 141 -13.49 20.48 32.41
CA THR A 141 -13.62 21.11 33.73
C THR A 141 -14.64 22.23 33.69
N ASN A 142 -15.35 22.42 34.80
CA ASN A 142 -16.08 23.66 35.01
C ASN A 142 -15.14 24.68 35.64
N VAL A 143 -15.35 25.95 35.30
CA VAL A 143 -14.51 27.06 35.73
C VAL A 143 -15.39 28.15 36.30
N CYS A 144 -15.05 28.63 37.50
CA CYS A 144 -15.63 29.83 38.07
C CYS A 144 -14.55 30.69 38.75
N LEU A 145 -14.80 31.99 38.85
CA LEU A 145 -13.96 32.93 39.57
C LEU A 145 -14.58 33.21 40.93
N LYS A 146 -13.74 33.20 41.96
CA LYS A 146 -14.14 33.50 43.34
C LYS A 146 -13.41 34.73 43.85
N THR A 147 -14.13 35.63 44.52
CA THR A 147 -13.51 36.74 45.27
C THR A 147 -13.01 36.26 46.62
N PRO A 148 -12.04 36.98 47.22
CA PRO A 148 -11.66 36.78 48.62
C PRO A 148 -12.86 36.85 49.58
N ASP A 149 -13.88 37.65 49.23
CA ASP A 149 -15.11 37.82 50.00
C ASP A 149 -16.14 36.69 49.79
N GLY A 150 -15.77 35.65 49.04
CA GLY A 150 -16.54 34.42 48.88
C GLY A 150 -17.62 34.44 47.81
N LYS A 151 -17.69 35.49 46.98
CA LYS A 151 -18.67 35.59 45.88
C LYS A 151 -18.14 34.89 44.63
N ASN A 152 -18.99 34.07 44.01
CA ASN A 152 -18.64 33.28 42.83
C ASN A 152 -19.28 33.89 41.58
N SER A 153 -18.58 33.82 40.46
CA SER A 153 -19.15 34.11 39.14
C SER A 153 -20.06 32.98 38.63
N ASN A 154 -20.61 33.16 37.42
CA ASN A 154 -21.15 32.04 36.64
C ASN A 154 -20.07 30.97 36.38
N ALA A 155 -20.51 29.73 36.30
CA ALA A 155 -19.69 28.60 35.89
C ALA A 155 -19.72 28.44 34.36
N ILE A 156 -18.56 28.19 33.77
CA ILE A 156 -18.41 27.88 32.34
C ILE A 156 -17.79 26.49 32.23
N HIS A 157 -18.35 25.64 31.37
CA HIS A 157 -17.77 24.35 31.05
C HIS A 157 -16.73 24.49 29.94
N ILE A 158 -15.53 23.99 30.17
CA ILE A 158 -14.41 24.05 29.22
C ILE A 158 -13.88 22.65 28.95
N SER A 159 -13.85 22.26 27.68
CA SER A 159 -13.18 21.06 27.19
C SER A 159 -11.80 21.43 26.62
N VAL A 160 -10.75 20.77 27.10
CA VAL A 160 -9.38 20.97 26.64
C VAL A 160 -8.98 19.77 25.78
N THR A 161 -8.77 20.00 24.49
CA THR A 161 -8.31 18.99 23.52
C THR A 161 -6.91 19.31 23.01
N ASP A 162 -6.12 18.30 22.65
CA ASP A 162 -4.81 18.50 22.02
C ASP A 162 -4.93 18.21 20.53
N LYS A 163 -5.38 19.22 19.77
CA LYS A 163 -5.61 19.08 18.33
C LYS A 163 -4.34 18.74 17.58
N LYS A 164 -3.17 19.16 18.09
CA LYS A 164 -1.88 18.84 17.49
C LYS A 164 -1.53 17.37 17.70
N ALA A 165 -1.69 16.85 18.92
CA ALA A 165 -1.48 15.43 19.19
C ALA A 165 -2.49 14.55 18.45
N GLU A 166 -3.76 14.94 18.37
CA GLU A 166 -4.78 14.22 17.61
C GLU A 166 -4.48 14.21 16.10
N ALA A 167 -4.08 15.35 15.53
CA ALA A 167 -3.69 15.43 14.12
C ALA A 167 -2.45 14.58 13.82
N GLU A 168 -1.45 14.59 14.71
CA GLU A 168 -0.24 13.76 14.56
C GLU A 168 -0.57 12.27 14.68
N ALA A 169 -1.39 11.88 15.65
CA ALA A 169 -1.85 10.51 15.82
C ALA A 169 -2.64 10.03 14.58
N LYS A 170 -3.56 10.86 14.08
CA LYS A 170 -4.32 10.56 12.85
C LYS A 170 -3.39 10.41 11.64
N LYS A 171 -2.41 11.29 11.48
CA LYS A 171 -1.44 11.22 10.37
C LYS A 171 -0.58 9.97 10.45
N LYS A 172 -0.11 9.58 11.65
CA LYS A 172 0.63 8.33 11.86
C LYS A 172 -0.22 7.10 11.53
N ALA A 173 -1.47 7.07 11.99
CA ALA A 173 -2.40 5.98 11.69
C ALA A 173 -2.70 5.87 10.19
N GLU A 174 -2.89 7.00 9.50
CA GLU A 174 -3.10 7.02 8.04
C GLU A 174 -1.86 6.55 7.28
N GLU A 175 -0.67 6.97 7.69
CA GLU A 175 0.59 6.55 7.08
C GLU A 175 0.85 5.04 7.28
N GLU A 176 0.62 4.51 8.48
CA GLU A 176 0.71 3.06 8.74
C GLU A 176 -0.32 2.27 7.93
N ALA A 177 -1.57 2.73 7.86
CA ALA A 177 -2.61 2.09 7.06
C ALA A 177 -2.23 2.06 5.57
N LYS A 178 -1.70 3.17 5.04
CA LYS A 178 -1.23 3.26 3.66
C LYS A 178 -0.05 2.32 3.39
N LYS A 179 0.96 2.31 4.27
CA LYS A 179 2.12 1.39 4.17
C LYS A 179 1.69 -0.08 4.19
N LYS A 180 0.74 -0.44 5.05
CA LYS A 180 0.21 -1.80 5.13
C LYS A 180 -0.52 -2.19 3.84
N ALA A 181 -1.39 -1.32 3.34
CA ALA A 181 -2.13 -1.55 2.09
C ALA A 181 -1.19 -1.67 0.88
N GLU A 182 -0.16 -0.82 0.78
CA GLU A 182 0.83 -0.89 -0.30
C GLU A 182 1.65 -2.19 -0.25
N LYS A 183 2.07 -2.61 0.95
CA LYS A 183 2.79 -3.87 1.13
C LYS A 183 1.94 -5.07 0.74
N GLU A 184 0.68 -5.10 1.15
CA GLU A 184 -0.25 -6.18 0.82
C GLU A 184 -0.56 -6.23 -0.68
N ALA A 185 -0.78 -5.07 -1.32
CA ALA A 185 -0.97 -4.98 -2.76
C ALA A 185 0.27 -5.47 -3.54
N LYS A 186 1.47 -5.08 -3.10
CA LYS A 186 2.73 -5.53 -3.71
C LYS A 186 2.92 -7.04 -3.57
N GLN A 187 2.67 -7.60 -2.39
CA GLN A 187 2.77 -9.05 -2.15
C GLN A 187 1.78 -9.84 -3.01
N LYS A 188 0.55 -9.35 -3.15
CA LYS A 188 -0.47 -9.98 -3.99
C LYS A 188 -0.08 -9.94 -5.47
N ALA A 189 0.41 -8.80 -5.95
CA ALA A 189 0.87 -8.66 -7.34
C ALA A 189 2.08 -9.56 -7.64
N GLU A 190 3.04 -9.67 -6.72
CA GLU A 190 4.20 -10.54 -6.86
C GLU A 190 3.81 -12.03 -6.85
N ALA A 191 2.89 -12.43 -5.96
CA ALA A 191 2.38 -13.79 -5.92
C ALA A 191 1.61 -14.16 -7.21
N GLU A 192 0.77 -13.27 -7.72
CA GLU A 192 0.02 -13.50 -8.97
C GLU A 192 0.97 -13.57 -10.18
N ALA A 193 1.97 -12.69 -10.25
CA ALA A 193 2.98 -12.73 -11.31
C ALA A 193 3.79 -14.03 -11.28
N LYS A 194 4.18 -14.50 -10.08
CA LYS A 194 4.89 -15.76 -9.91
C LYS A 194 4.04 -16.97 -10.32
N GLN A 195 2.78 -17.01 -9.90
CA GLN A 195 1.86 -18.09 -10.29
C GLN A 195 1.65 -18.15 -11.81
N LYS A 196 1.45 -17.00 -12.47
CA LYS A 196 1.33 -16.94 -13.93
C LYS A 196 2.58 -17.44 -14.63
N ALA A 197 3.77 -17.02 -14.17
CA ALA A 197 5.03 -17.48 -14.75
C ALA A 197 5.26 -18.99 -14.55
N GLU A 198 4.93 -19.54 -13.38
CA GLU A 198 5.02 -20.97 -13.11
C GLU A 198 4.03 -21.79 -13.96
N GLU A 199 2.80 -21.29 -14.13
CA GLU A 199 1.79 -21.94 -14.97
C GLU A 199 2.18 -21.90 -16.46
N GLU A 200 2.65 -20.77 -16.96
CA GLU A 200 3.13 -20.64 -18.34
C GLU A 200 4.32 -21.57 -18.61
N ALA A 201 5.31 -21.62 -17.70
CA ALA A 201 6.45 -22.52 -17.82
C ALA A 201 6.03 -24.00 -17.80
N ARG A 202 5.04 -24.36 -16.96
CA ARG A 202 4.49 -25.73 -16.92
C ARG A 202 3.80 -26.09 -18.24
N LEU A 203 2.97 -25.19 -18.78
CA LEU A 203 2.27 -25.42 -20.04
C LEU A 203 3.23 -25.56 -21.22
N GLN A 204 4.27 -24.72 -21.28
CA GLN A 204 5.32 -24.83 -22.30
C GLN A 204 6.06 -26.17 -22.20
N ALA A 205 6.45 -26.60 -21.01
CA ALA A 205 7.11 -27.88 -20.80
C ALA A 205 6.21 -29.08 -21.17
N GLU A 206 4.92 -29.03 -20.84
CA GLU A 206 3.95 -30.07 -21.20
C GLU A 206 3.72 -30.12 -22.72
N GLU A 207 3.62 -28.98 -23.38
CA GLU A 207 3.47 -28.91 -24.83
C GLU A 207 4.72 -29.42 -25.55
N GLU A 208 5.91 -29.03 -25.11
CA GLU A 208 7.17 -29.53 -25.66
C GLU A 208 7.29 -31.05 -25.50
N ALA A 209 6.98 -31.58 -24.30
CA ALA A 209 7.00 -33.02 -24.06
C ALA A 209 5.99 -33.78 -24.94
N ARG A 210 4.78 -33.21 -25.14
CA ARG A 210 3.77 -33.79 -26.04
C ARG A 210 4.26 -33.82 -27.49
N LEU A 211 4.83 -32.72 -27.98
CA LEU A 211 5.35 -32.62 -29.35
C LEU A 211 6.52 -33.59 -29.58
N GLN A 212 7.42 -33.72 -28.60
CA GLN A 212 8.51 -34.69 -28.67
C GLN A 212 8.00 -36.13 -28.69
N ALA A 213 7.01 -36.47 -27.84
CA ALA A 213 6.40 -37.79 -27.83
C ALA A 213 5.67 -38.11 -29.14
N GLU A 214 4.93 -37.16 -29.70
CA GLU A 214 4.24 -37.32 -30.99
C GLU A 214 5.24 -37.49 -32.14
N ALA A 215 6.31 -36.69 -32.16
CA ALA A 215 7.36 -36.82 -33.17
C ALA A 215 8.07 -38.19 -33.08
N GLN A 216 8.40 -38.66 -31.87
CA GLN A 216 9.00 -39.98 -31.67
C GLN A 216 8.06 -41.11 -32.10
N ALA A 217 6.78 -41.05 -31.72
CA ALA A 217 5.79 -42.05 -32.13
C ALA A 217 5.61 -42.09 -33.65
N LYS A 218 5.59 -40.93 -34.31
CA LYS A 218 5.52 -40.84 -35.77
C LYS A 218 6.77 -41.42 -36.44
N GLN A 219 7.96 -41.09 -35.96
CA GLN A 219 9.21 -41.65 -36.49
C GLN A 219 9.27 -43.17 -36.33
N GLN A 220 8.86 -43.69 -35.18
CA GLN A 220 8.79 -45.14 -34.95
C GLN A 220 7.81 -45.82 -35.89
N ALA A 221 6.61 -45.25 -36.07
CA ALA A 221 5.61 -45.79 -36.99
C ALA A 221 6.07 -45.74 -38.47
N GLU A 222 6.72 -44.66 -38.89
CA GLU A 222 7.30 -44.55 -40.25
C GLU A 222 8.45 -45.54 -40.47
N GLU A 223 9.32 -45.73 -39.47
CA GLU A 223 10.41 -46.71 -39.54
C GLU A 223 9.89 -48.14 -39.57
N GLU A 224 8.92 -48.49 -38.73
CA GLU A 224 8.28 -49.81 -38.72
C GLU A 224 7.60 -50.10 -40.06
N ALA A 225 6.84 -49.14 -40.61
CA ALA A 225 6.22 -49.26 -41.92
C ALA A 225 7.26 -49.45 -43.05
N ARG A 226 8.37 -48.70 -43.01
CA ARG A 226 9.47 -48.86 -43.97
C ARG A 226 10.10 -50.24 -43.89
N LEU A 227 10.42 -50.72 -42.68
CA LEU A 227 11.01 -52.04 -42.47
C LEU A 227 10.08 -53.16 -42.91
N GLN A 228 8.77 -53.03 -42.65
CA GLN A 228 7.78 -53.99 -43.10
C GLN A 228 7.65 -54.02 -44.63
N ALA A 229 7.65 -52.86 -45.28
CA ALA A 229 7.63 -52.76 -46.74
C ALA A 229 8.91 -53.34 -47.38
N GLU A 230 10.09 -53.06 -46.81
CA GLU A 230 11.36 -53.62 -47.28
C GLU A 230 11.40 -55.15 -47.11
N ALA A 231 10.93 -55.66 -45.96
CA ALA A 231 10.85 -57.10 -45.71
C ALA A 231 9.89 -57.79 -46.70
N GLN A 232 8.72 -57.21 -46.97
CA GLN A 232 7.77 -57.73 -47.96
C GLN A 232 8.36 -57.72 -49.37
N ALA A 233 8.99 -56.61 -49.79
CA ALA A 233 9.62 -56.52 -51.10
C ALA A 233 10.74 -57.54 -51.27
N LYS A 234 11.56 -57.76 -50.23
CA LYS A 234 12.61 -58.77 -50.24
C LYS A 234 12.04 -60.19 -50.32
N GLN A 235 11.00 -60.50 -49.56
CA GLN A 235 10.33 -61.81 -49.63
C GLN A 235 9.73 -62.07 -51.01
N GLN A 236 9.07 -61.07 -51.60
CA GLN A 236 8.52 -61.16 -52.96
C GLN A 236 9.62 -61.39 -54.00
N ALA A 237 10.74 -60.66 -53.91
CA ALA A 237 11.87 -60.83 -54.82
C ALA A 237 12.55 -62.21 -54.67
N GLU A 238 12.71 -62.72 -53.44
CA GLU A 238 13.25 -64.06 -53.17
C GLU A 238 12.32 -65.16 -53.68
N GLU A 239 11.00 -65.00 -53.50
CA GLU A 239 10.00 -65.95 -54.00
C GLU A 239 9.93 -65.96 -55.53
N GLU A 240 9.93 -64.78 -56.16
CA GLU A 240 9.97 -64.67 -57.62
C GLU A 240 11.25 -65.29 -58.20
N ALA A 241 12.42 -65.03 -57.60
CA ALA A 241 13.67 -65.64 -58.01
C ALA A 241 13.64 -67.17 -57.85
N ARG A 242 13.05 -67.69 -56.76
CA ARG A 242 12.88 -69.14 -56.55
C ARG A 242 11.97 -69.75 -57.62
N LEU A 243 10.83 -69.12 -57.92
CA LEU A 243 9.89 -69.59 -58.95
C LEU A 243 10.51 -69.56 -60.34
N GLN A 244 11.28 -68.52 -60.68
CA GLN A 244 12.01 -68.45 -61.94
C GLN A 244 13.08 -69.54 -62.05
N ALA A 245 13.84 -69.80 -60.98
CA ALA A 245 14.83 -70.87 -60.94
C ALA A 245 14.18 -72.27 -61.07
N GLU A 246 13.06 -72.51 -60.40
CA GLU A 246 12.31 -73.76 -60.47
C GLU A 246 11.71 -73.97 -61.87
N ALA A 247 11.14 -72.92 -62.48
CA ALA A 247 10.63 -72.96 -63.85
C ALA A 247 11.74 -73.24 -64.87
N ALA A 248 12.90 -72.60 -64.72
CA ALA A 248 14.06 -72.85 -65.57
C ALA A 248 14.56 -74.30 -65.44
N ALA A 249 14.68 -74.82 -64.22
CA ALA A 249 15.07 -76.21 -63.97
C ALA A 249 14.04 -77.20 -64.54
N ALA A 250 12.75 -76.91 -64.45
CA ALA A 250 11.69 -77.73 -65.04
C ALA A 250 11.77 -77.75 -66.58
N GLN A 251 12.02 -76.58 -67.22
CA GLN A 251 12.23 -76.50 -68.66
C GLN A 251 13.48 -77.25 -69.12
N GLU A 252 14.58 -77.14 -68.38
CA GLU A 252 15.80 -77.91 -68.66
C GLU A 252 15.56 -79.42 -68.52
N ALA A 253 14.81 -79.85 -67.50
CA ALA A 253 14.45 -81.26 -67.31
C ALA A 253 13.53 -81.77 -68.44
N GLU A 254 12.55 -80.97 -68.87
CA GLU A 254 11.68 -81.31 -70.00
C GLU A 254 12.46 -81.38 -71.32
N ALA A 255 13.35 -80.41 -71.57
CA ALA A 255 14.23 -80.43 -72.73
C ALA A 255 15.19 -81.63 -72.72
N ALA A 256 15.71 -82.01 -71.55
CA ALA A 256 16.55 -83.20 -71.38
C ALA A 256 15.77 -84.50 -71.55
N ALA A 257 14.47 -84.53 -71.20
CA ALA A 257 13.60 -85.68 -71.43
C ALA A 257 13.12 -85.78 -72.89
N ALA A 258 13.04 -84.66 -73.61
CA ALA A 258 12.61 -84.56 -75.00
C ALA A 258 13.71 -84.94 -76.04
N GLN A 259 14.74 -85.70 -75.65
CA GLN A 259 15.72 -86.20 -76.63
C GLN A 259 15.00 -86.92 -77.77
N PRO A 260 15.41 -86.68 -79.03
CA PRO A 260 14.72 -87.22 -80.18
C PRO A 260 14.70 -88.75 -80.06
N VAL A 261 13.51 -89.32 -79.96
CA VAL A 261 13.33 -90.78 -79.97
C VAL A 261 13.77 -91.25 -81.34
N GLU A 262 15.03 -91.70 -81.47
CA GLU A 262 15.56 -92.19 -82.74
C GLU A 262 14.70 -93.36 -83.21
N GLN A 263 14.19 -93.27 -84.44
CA GLN A 263 13.36 -94.32 -85.03
C GLN A 263 14.20 -95.60 -85.18
N MET A 264 13.79 -96.68 -84.52
CA MET A 264 14.48 -97.97 -84.64
C MET A 264 14.08 -98.69 -85.93
N VAL A 265 15.06 -99.26 -86.62
CA VAL A 265 14.88 -100.09 -87.82
C VAL A 265 15.53 -101.45 -87.67
N TRP A 266 15.04 -102.41 -88.45
CA TRP A 266 15.45 -103.80 -88.38
C TRP A 266 16.45 -104.14 -89.49
N LEU A 267 17.58 -104.73 -89.11
CA LEU A 267 18.53 -105.34 -90.03
C LEU A 267 18.37 -106.86 -90.02
N SER A 268 18.44 -107.47 -91.20
CA SER A 268 18.52 -108.92 -91.33
C SER A 268 19.94 -109.42 -91.06
N ALA A 269 20.09 -110.68 -90.65
CA ALA A 269 21.38 -111.28 -90.27
C ALA A 269 22.45 -111.30 -91.39
N THR A 270 22.05 -111.17 -92.65
CA THR A 270 22.93 -111.26 -93.83
C THR A 270 22.76 -110.12 -94.82
N GLY A 271 21.88 -109.15 -94.54
CA GLY A 271 21.44 -108.17 -95.55
C GLY A 271 22.12 -106.82 -95.45
N GLU A 272 22.32 -106.20 -96.62
CA GLU A 272 22.80 -104.81 -96.80
C GLU A 272 21.68 -103.76 -96.64
N LYS A 273 20.46 -104.20 -96.28
CA LYS A 273 19.26 -103.36 -96.25
C LYS A 273 18.60 -103.34 -94.88
N TYR A 274 18.05 -102.16 -94.53
CA TYR A 274 17.26 -101.98 -93.33
C TYR A 274 15.76 -101.94 -93.63
N HIS A 275 14.97 -102.34 -92.64
CA HIS A 275 13.54 -102.59 -92.76
C HIS A 275 12.75 -101.89 -91.64
N ARG A 276 11.54 -101.39 -91.94
CA ARG A 276 10.66 -100.75 -90.94
C ARG A 276 10.00 -101.77 -90.00
N ILE A 277 9.77 -102.98 -90.49
CA ILE A 277 9.10 -104.09 -89.78
C ILE A 277 9.99 -105.34 -89.82
N PRO A 278 9.97 -106.18 -88.76
CA PRO A 278 10.89 -107.32 -88.63
C PRO A 278 10.58 -108.51 -89.55
N ASN A 279 9.44 -108.48 -90.26
CA ASN A 279 8.92 -109.57 -91.08
C ASN A 279 8.70 -109.14 -92.55
N CYS A 280 9.49 -108.18 -93.05
CA CYS A 280 9.40 -107.73 -94.44
C CYS A 280 10.06 -108.73 -95.40
N GLY A 281 9.28 -109.30 -96.34
CA GLY A 281 9.77 -110.24 -97.35
C GLY A 281 10.14 -111.60 -96.76
N ASN A 282 11.30 -112.14 -97.14
CA ASN A 282 11.82 -113.44 -96.66
C ASN A 282 12.72 -113.30 -95.41
N MET A 283 12.65 -112.17 -94.71
CA MET A 283 13.44 -111.93 -93.52
C MET A 283 12.96 -112.82 -92.35
N ASN A 284 13.91 -113.38 -91.58
CA ASN A 284 13.62 -114.13 -90.36
C ASN A 284 13.60 -113.17 -89.16
N PRO A 285 12.45 -112.97 -88.49
CA PRO A 285 12.32 -112.05 -87.36
C PRO A 285 13.18 -112.46 -86.15
N ASP A 286 13.42 -113.76 -85.94
CA ASP A 286 14.17 -114.27 -84.78
C ASP A 286 15.68 -113.98 -84.86
N LYS A 287 16.17 -113.65 -86.07
CA LYS A 287 17.57 -113.29 -86.32
C LYS A 287 17.75 -111.81 -86.66
N ALA A 288 16.68 -111.03 -86.56
CA ALA A 288 16.69 -109.61 -86.84
C ALA A 288 17.29 -108.83 -85.66
N ARG A 289 18.08 -107.80 -85.95
CA ARG A 289 18.59 -106.87 -84.93
C ARG A 289 18.03 -105.47 -85.16
N GLN A 290 17.71 -104.75 -84.08
CA GLN A 290 17.32 -103.35 -84.15
C GLN A 290 18.55 -102.45 -84.07
N ILE A 291 18.59 -101.43 -84.92
CA ILE A 291 19.54 -100.33 -84.84
C ILE A 291 18.80 -99.00 -85.07
N PRO A 292 19.31 -97.86 -84.60
CA PRO A 292 18.72 -96.57 -84.91
C PRO A 292 18.81 -96.26 -86.42
N LEU A 293 17.78 -95.60 -86.97
CA LEU A 293 17.69 -95.24 -88.39
C LEU A 293 18.89 -94.39 -88.84
N SER A 294 19.36 -93.47 -88.00
CA SER A 294 20.54 -92.63 -88.26
C SER A 294 21.79 -93.46 -88.54
N GLN A 295 21.98 -94.56 -87.80
CA GLN A 295 23.06 -95.51 -88.02
C GLN A 295 22.81 -96.38 -89.27
N ALA A 296 21.56 -96.69 -89.57
CA ALA A 296 21.20 -97.51 -90.73
C ALA A 296 21.41 -96.78 -92.06
N GLU A 297 20.96 -95.52 -92.17
CA GLU A 297 21.07 -94.70 -93.38
C GLU A 297 22.52 -94.44 -93.80
N GLY A 298 23.45 -94.40 -92.85
CA GLY A 298 24.87 -94.19 -93.14
C GLY A 298 25.61 -95.41 -93.69
N SER A 299 25.03 -96.62 -93.62
CA SER A 299 25.76 -97.86 -93.94
C SER A 299 24.94 -98.92 -94.70
N TYR A 300 23.63 -98.75 -94.81
CA TYR A 300 22.71 -99.74 -95.38
C TYR A 300 21.65 -99.06 -96.25
N GLU A 301 21.13 -99.76 -97.27
CA GLU A 301 20.08 -99.22 -98.14
C GLU A 301 18.67 -99.47 -97.57
N ALA A 302 17.72 -98.59 -97.88
CA ALA A 302 16.32 -98.78 -97.50
C ALA A 302 15.67 -99.93 -98.28
N CYS A 303 14.94 -100.80 -97.60
CA CYS A 303 14.12 -101.81 -98.26
C CYS A 303 12.86 -101.18 -98.89
N LYS A 304 12.82 -101.13 -100.23
CA LYS A 304 11.71 -100.59 -101.05
C LYS A 304 10.30 -101.14 -100.76
N ASN A 305 10.19 -102.26 -100.05
CA ASN A 305 8.90 -102.88 -99.75
C ASN A 305 8.30 -102.42 -98.41
N CYS A 306 9.11 -101.87 -97.50
CA CYS A 306 8.66 -101.43 -96.17
C CYS A 306 9.10 -100.02 -95.79
N TRP A 307 9.75 -99.32 -96.71
CA TRP A 307 10.15 -97.91 -96.65
C TRP A 307 9.71 -97.24 -97.95
#